data_AF-A0A1H3P0L5-F1
#
_entry.id   AF-A0A1H3P0L5-F1
#
_cell.length_a   1.000
_cell.length_b   1.000
_cell.length_c   1.000
_cell.angle_alpha   90.00
_cell.angle_beta   90.00
_cell.angle_gamma   90.00
#
_symmetry.space_group_name_H-M   'P 1'
#
loop_
_entity.id
_entity.type
_entity.pdbx_description
1 polymer ?
#
loop_
_entity_poly.entity_id
_entity_poly.type
_entity_poly.pdbx_seq_one_letter_code
_entity_poly.pdbx_strand_id
1 'polypeptide(L)'
;MGIDSTIVRAAIHPGIGVARIGNSSDGYYVGPELMHVPPMAPGSLRDAQGALKRQAARFRIYGYNAAGEVVRELTADQDEIEWEVELANTKAAWYQFQLALDVPEAATADPTILRNATVKDRKSLAIRPGARRIAKGSAPVAFDSGSFCGKPVYLGELRIEKTGQLLVLGGRGVSASVDGSKATTFANNEGWHDDVADGPVRAKVVVAGVSVPVDAAWVTVAPPNYGPQMKSVRTMKDLMEDVFIRSGMAAFPLQVSFSRHILPILQRQSSLQWANKGFAAQFGWGAAASADDEAWIARLNSPGTTWAELRQQVANAFRRFDRDGASPQPWPWLYGDAMAVPPADTPRQHAALTATQLRMLDLWAAGHFLSDWTPGQKYPAQLSDVPLQEQPTMLDHAAMDDCLADAFHPGCEITWPMRHASMYRAPFRIREAAENPPELQLYGSRLTPAVALSESGPLYAQVAGDLTRWMAVPWQTDTASCRSGYYAGYGPRYDPYLPTFWPARVPNQVLTQEAYEKVIDTELPREQRVAAFNRRESWFRTLGEGAYESEINRMISHFGDMGVIENRPGPLGDKDFPPVMQVENRIAPAPSHMLKTAVQPAGQEAPPRIEPFDADNEEQLRALTQRGPVLPR
;
A
#
# COMPACT_ATOMS: atom_id res chain seq x y z
N MET A 1 29.69 12.45 -33.08
CA MET A 1 29.85 10.99 -32.86
C MET A 1 28.47 10.39 -33.01
N GLY A 2 28.31 9.28 -33.73
CA GLY A 2 27.01 8.61 -33.84
C GLY A 2 26.54 8.11 -32.47
N ILE A 3 25.22 8.10 -32.24
CA ILE A 3 24.63 7.46 -31.05
C ILE A 3 24.91 5.96 -31.15
N ASP A 4 25.53 5.35 -30.14
CA ASP A 4 25.72 3.91 -30.09
C ASP A 4 24.38 3.21 -29.86
N SER A 5 23.85 2.60 -30.91
CA SER A 5 22.58 1.87 -30.91
C SER A 5 22.74 0.37 -30.64
N THR A 6 23.93 -0.10 -30.28
CA THR A 6 24.20 -1.53 -30.07
C THR A 6 23.68 -1.96 -28.70
N ILE A 7 22.67 -2.81 -28.66
CA ILE A 7 22.15 -3.36 -27.40
C ILE A 7 23.02 -4.53 -26.98
N VAL A 8 23.64 -4.45 -25.79
CA VAL A 8 24.51 -5.50 -25.24
C VAL A 8 23.91 -6.19 -24.02
N ARG A 9 22.87 -5.59 -23.42
CA ARG A 9 22.08 -6.16 -22.31
C ARG A 9 20.67 -5.57 -22.32
N ALA A 10 19.75 -6.20 -21.61
CA ALA A 10 18.42 -5.68 -21.37
C ALA A 10 18.06 -5.72 -19.87
N ALA A 11 17.01 -5.00 -19.47
CA ALA A 11 16.46 -5.08 -18.12
C ALA A 11 14.93 -4.96 -18.15
N ILE A 12 14.27 -5.70 -17.25
CA ILE A 12 12.81 -5.67 -17.08
C ILE A 12 12.42 -4.50 -16.17
N HIS A 13 11.42 -3.72 -16.53
CA HIS A 13 10.89 -2.63 -15.71
C HIS A 13 9.35 -2.70 -15.59
N PRO A 14 8.76 -2.42 -14.42
CA PRO A 14 9.44 -2.05 -13.17
C PRO A 14 10.27 -3.21 -12.60
N GLY A 15 11.31 -2.91 -11.83
CA GLY A 15 12.13 -3.90 -11.13
C GLY A 15 11.36 -4.66 -10.06
N ILE A 16 10.31 -4.03 -9.50
CA ILE A 16 9.31 -4.65 -8.62
C ILE A 16 7.93 -4.18 -9.10
N GLY A 17 7.16 -5.06 -9.74
CA GLY A 17 5.79 -4.77 -10.17
C GLY A 17 4.75 -5.11 -9.11
N VAL A 18 3.61 -4.41 -9.16
CA VAL A 18 2.51 -4.57 -8.20
C VAL A 18 1.21 -4.87 -8.94
N ALA A 19 0.76 -6.12 -8.82
CA ALA A 19 -0.58 -6.53 -9.19
C ALA A 19 -1.49 -6.42 -7.97
N ARG A 20 -2.80 -6.28 -8.16
CA ARG A 20 -3.77 -6.24 -7.05
C ARG A 20 -4.98 -7.11 -7.31
N ILE A 21 -5.42 -7.74 -6.24
CA ILE A 21 -6.60 -8.58 -6.17
C ILE A 21 -7.86 -7.77 -6.51
N GLY A 22 -8.82 -8.45 -7.15
CA GLY A 22 -10.18 -7.99 -7.43
C GLY A 22 -11.07 -9.20 -7.75
N ASN A 23 -12.35 -9.15 -7.38
CA ASN A 23 -13.27 -10.28 -7.58
C ASN A 23 -13.88 -10.36 -9.00
N SER A 24 -13.54 -9.45 -9.91
CA SER A 24 -13.93 -9.56 -11.31
C SER A 24 -13.23 -10.75 -11.99
N SER A 25 -14.00 -11.61 -12.66
CA SER A 25 -13.47 -12.79 -13.36
C SER A 25 -12.52 -12.39 -14.49
N ASP A 26 -12.88 -11.33 -15.22
CA ASP A 26 -12.24 -10.94 -16.48
C ASP A 26 -11.80 -9.47 -16.53
N GLY A 27 -12.39 -8.61 -15.70
CA GLY A 27 -12.11 -7.18 -15.68
C GLY A 27 -10.79 -6.85 -14.98
N TYR A 28 -9.99 -6.02 -15.64
CA TYR A 28 -8.75 -5.49 -15.09
C TYR A 28 -8.43 -4.08 -15.62
N TYR A 29 -7.50 -3.40 -14.96
CA TYR A 29 -6.83 -2.20 -15.44
C TYR A 29 -5.32 -2.33 -15.21
N VAL A 30 -4.52 -1.53 -15.92
CA VAL A 30 -3.06 -1.53 -15.73
C VAL A 30 -2.70 -0.61 -14.57
N GLY A 31 -1.80 -1.08 -13.70
CA GLY A 31 -1.27 -0.28 -12.58
C GLY A 31 -0.51 0.97 -13.03
N PRO A 32 -0.08 1.81 -12.07
CA PRO A 32 0.58 3.08 -12.37
C PRO A 32 1.95 2.87 -13.04
N GLU A 33 2.19 3.60 -14.12
CA GLU A 33 3.50 3.72 -14.79
C GLU A 33 4.10 5.13 -14.66
N LEU A 34 3.43 6.00 -13.91
CA LEU A 34 3.82 7.38 -13.65
C LEU A 34 3.64 7.71 -12.17
N MET A 35 4.54 8.53 -11.64
CA MET A 35 4.45 9.05 -10.27
C MET A 35 3.22 9.94 -10.05
N HIS A 36 2.79 10.66 -11.08
CA HIS A 36 1.57 11.46 -11.08
C HIS A 36 0.55 10.78 -11.99
N VAL A 37 -0.26 9.91 -11.39
CA VAL A 37 -1.25 9.11 -12.12
C VAL A 37 -2.37 10.03 -12.60
N PRO A 38 -2.68 10.08 -13.90
CA PRO A 38 -3.84 10.80 -14.39
C PRO A 38 -5.13 10.30 -13.73
N PRO A 39 -6.11 11.16 -13.48
CA PRO A 39 -7.38 10.74 -12.90
C PRO A 39 -8.05 9.62 -13.67
N MET A 40 -8.38 8.54 -12.97
CA MET A 40 -9.17 7.45 -13.53
C MET A 40 -10.62 7.90 -13.72
N ALA A 41 -11.25 7.43 -14.80
CA ALA A 41 -12.64 7.74 -15.06
C ALA A 41 -13.56 7.19 -13.95
N PRO A 42 -14.58 7.94 -13.52
CA PRO A 42 -15.65 7.46 -12.64
C PRO A 42 -16.19 6.08 -13.05
N GLY A 43 -16.37 5.18 -12.08
CA GLY A 43 -16.91 3.83 -12.30
C GLY A 43 -15.97 2.86 -13.03
N SER A 44 -14.74 3.27 -13.37
CA SER A 44 -13.82 2.43 -14.17
C SER A 44 -13.23 1.25 -13.40
N LEU A 45 -13.27 1.28 -12.07
CA LEU A 45 -12.62 0.29 -11.18
C LEU A 45 -13.47 -0.96 -10.95
N ARG A 46 -14.72 -0.94 -11.40
CA ARG A 46 -15.66 -2.06 -11.27
C ARG A 46 -16.12 -2.49 -12.66
N ASP A 47 -16.47 -3.75 -12.81
CA ASP A 47 -17.10 -4.26 -14.04
C ASP A 47 -18.60 -3.97 -14.06
N ALA A 48 -19.29 -4.41 -15.12
CA ALA A 48 -20.72 -4.16 -15.31
C ALA A 48 -21.60 -4.89 -14.28
N GLN A 49 -21.08 -5.94 -13.63
CA GLN A 49 -21.74 -6.68 -12.56
C GLN A 49 -21.40 -6.07 -11.19
N GLY A 50 -20.51 -5.07 -11.17
CA GLY A 50 -20.05 -4.39 -9.99
C GLY A 50 -18.85 -5.05 -9.31
N ALA A 51 -18.34 -6.17 -9.82
CA ALA A 51 -17.15 -6.78 -9.22
C ALA A 51 -15.93 -5.88 -9.42
N LEU A 52 -15.08 -5.82 -8.40
CA LEU A 52 -13.86 -5.03 -8.39
C LEU A 52 -12.87 -5.60 -9.42
N LYS A 53 -12.43 -4.74 -10.34
CA LYS A 53 -11.43 -5.12 -11.34
C LYS A 53 -10.08 -5.36 -10.68
N ARG A 54 -9.33 -6.30 -11.23
CA ARG A 54 -7.94 -6.57 -10.84
C ARG A 54 -7.02 -5.47 -11.35
N GLN A 55 -5.96 -5.14 -10.61
CA GLN A 55 -4.86 -4.33 -11.13
C GLN A 55 -3.80 -5.26 -11.72
N ALA A 56 -3.47 -5.09 -12.99
CA ALA A 56 -2.38 -5.81 -13.64
C ALA A 56 -1.07 -5.05 -13.47
N ALA A 57 0.00 -5.76 -13.09
CA ALA A 57 1.36 -5.24 -13.23
C ALA A 57 1.80 -5.41 -14.69
N ARG A 58 2.10 -4.30 -15.37
CA ARG A 58 2.69 -4.33 -16.71
C ARG A 58 4.21 -4.28 -16.62
N PHE A 59 4.87 -5.21 -17.32
CA PHE A 59 6.31 -5.25 -17.44
C PHE A 59 6.75 -5.00 -18.88
N ARG A 60 7.82 -4.21 -19.00
CA ARG A 60 8.48 -3.81 -20.24
C ARG A 60 9.94 -4.23 -20.18
N ILE A 61 10.60 -4.31 -21.34
CA ILE A 61 12.03 -4.60 -21.41
C ILE A 61 12.70 -3.41 -22.11
N TYR A 62 13.78 -2.88 -21.53
CA TYR A 62 14.61 -1.87 -22.18
C TYR A 62 15.97 -2.44 -22.54
N GLY A 63 16.44 -2.15 -23.74
CA GLY A 63 17.78 -2.49 -24.22
C GLY A 63 18.77 -1.38 -23.90
N TYR A 64 19.98 -1.76 -23.49
CA TYR A 64 21.04 -0.83 -23.08
C TYR A 64 22.31 -1.07 -23.88
N ASN A 65 23.02 0.03 -24.19
CA ASN A 65 24.34 -0.03 -24.82
C ASN A 65 25.44 -0.34 -23.80
N ALA A 66 26.69 -0.41 -24.27
CA ALA A 66 27.84 -0.73 -23.41
C ALA A 66 28.13 0.35 -22.35
N ALA A 67 27.69 1.59 -22.58
CA ALA A 67 27.79 2.69 -21.61
C ALA A 67 26.66 2.66 -20.56
N GLY A 68 25.67 1.77 -20.71
CA GLY A 68 24.51 1.67 -19.82
C GLY A 68 23.40 2.67 -20.13
N GLU A 69 23.44 3.33 -21.29
CA GLU A 69 22.38 4.23 -21.76
C GLU A 69 21.24 3.41 -22.37
N VAL A 70 20.01 3.88 -22.19
CA VAL A 70 18.81 3.27 -22.77
C VAL A 70 18.81 3.50 -24.28
N VAL A 71 18.75 2.42 -25.07
CA VAL A 71 18.67 2.52 -26.54
C VAL A 71 17.21 2.62 -27.00
N ARG A 72 16.35 1.72 -26.51
CA ARG A 72 14.90 1.69 -26.76
C ARG A 72 14.20 0.67 -25.85
N GLU A 73 12.87 0.75 -25.79
CA GLU A 73 12.03 -0.39 -25.37
C GLU A 73 12.16 -1.53 -26.40
N LEU A 74 12.31 -2.76 -25.93
CA LEU A 74 12.30 -3.99 -26.73
C LEU A 74 10.87 -4.51 -26.82
N THR A 75 10.42 -4.81 -28.03
CA THR A 75 9.05 -5.23 -28.31
C THR A 75 9.07 -6.47 -29.19
N ALA A 76 8.02 -7.29 -29.08
CA ALA A 76 7.87 -8.49 -29.90
C ALA A 76 7.46 -8.18 -31.37
N ASP A 77 7.59 -6.93 -31.80
CA ASP A 77 7.52 -6.52 -33.21
C ASP A 77 8.90 -6.53 -33.88
N GLN A 78 9.98 -6.35 -33.09
CA GLN A 78 11.36 -6.23 -33.58
C GLN A 78 12.30 -7.29 -32.97
N ASP A 79 11.96 -7.83 -31.81
CA ASP A 79 12.80 -8.72 -31.01
C ASP A 79 12.04 -10.01 -30.67
N GLU A 80 12.77 -11.11 -30.40
CA GLU A 80 12.15 -12.32 -29.86
C GLU A 80 12.13 -12.23 -28.33
N ILE A 81 10.95 -12.32 -27.73
CA ILE A 81 10.75 -12.18 -26.28
C ILE A 81 9.89 -13.34 -25.77
N GLU A 82 10.43 -14.12 -24.84
CA GLU A 82 9.71 -15.09 -24.02
C GLU A 82 9.81 -14.68 -22.56
N TRP A 83 8.66 -14.52 -21.90
CA TRP A 83 8.58 -14.22 -20.48
C TRP A 83 8.47 -15.50 -19.66
N GLU A 84 9.03 -15.49 -18.45
CA GLU A 84 8.85 -16.52 -17.43
C GLU A 84 8.52 -15.86 -16.09
N VAL A 85 7.48 -16.34 -15.42
CA VAL A 85 7.08 -15.85 -14.08
C VAL A 85 6.83 -17.04 -13.17
N GLU A 86 7.34 -16.98 -11.94
CA GLU A 86 6.99 -17.92 -10.87
C GLU A 86 6.27 -17.16 -9.76
N LEU A 87 5.11 -17.67 -9.33
CA LEU A 87 4.36 -17.13 -8.19
C LEU A 87 4.22 -18.21 -7.13
N ALA A 88 4.29 -17.81 -5.86
CA ALA A 88 3.92 -18.67 -4.75
C ALA A 88 3.32 -17.87 -3.58
N ASN A 89 2.59 -18.59 -2.72
CA ASN A 89 2.13 -18.11 -1.42
C ASN A 89 2.64 -19.05 -0.34
N THR A 90 3.43 -18.54 0.59
CA THR A 90 3.99 -19.33 1.70
C THR A 90 3.56 -18.82 3.07
N LYS A 91 2.53 -17.95 3.14
CA LYS A 91 2.05 -17.33 4.39
C LYS A 91 1.67 -18.35 5.45
N ALA A 92 0.92 -19.39 5.07
CA ALA A 92 0.46 -20.43 5.99
C ALA A 92 1.60 -21.36 6.44
N ALA A 93 2.66 -21.48 5.63
CA ALA A 93 3.87 -22.23 5.94
C ALA A 93 4.87 -21.43 6.78
N TRP A 94 4.66 -20.12 6.95
CA TRP A 94 5.57 -19.20 7.62
C TRP A 94 5.31 -19.06 9.12
N TYR A 95 6.06 -18.14 9.75
CA TYR A 95 5.86 -17.74 11.14
C TYR A 95 4.70 -16.77 11.29
N GLN A 96 4.15 -16.72 12.50
CA GLN A 96 3.15 -15.75 12.90
C GLN A 96 3.71 -14.33 12.79
N PHE A 97 2.85 -13.35 12.51
CA PHE A 97 3.20 -11.96 12.70
C PHE A 97 2.85 -11.54 14.13
N GLN A 98 3.85 -11.13 14.91
CA GLN A 98 3.65 -10.55 16.25
C GLN A 98 4.06 -9.07 16.25
N LEU A 99 5.24 -8.81 15.70
CA LEU A 99 5.79 -7.49 15.48
C LEU A 99 6.83 -7.55 14.36
N ALA A 100 7.17 -6.42 13.76
CA ALA A 100 8.36 -6.32 12.91
C ALA A 100 9.60 -6.73 13.72
N LEU A 101 10.36 -7.74 13.25
CA LEU A 101 11.44 -8.34 14.04
C LEU A 101 12.73 -7.49 14.10
N ASP A 102 12.74 -6.36 13.41
CA ASP A 102 13.86 -5.43 13.34
C ASP A 102 13.67 -4.17 14.20
N VAL A 103 12.59 -4.09 14.98
CA VAL A 103 12.43 -3.06 16.01
C VAL A 103 12.83 -3.59 17.39
N PRO A 104 13.39 -2.75 18.28
CA PRO A 104 13.77 -3.14 19.64
C PRO A 104 12.66 -3.82 20.45
N GLU A 105 11.41 -3.39 20.28
CA GLU A 105 10.23 -3.91 21.00
C GLU A 105 9.96 -5.40 20.68
N ALA A 106 10.46 -5.91 19.56
CA ALA A 106 10.30 -7.31 19.18
C ALA A 106 11.03 -8.27 20.13
N ALA A 107 12.03 -7.77 20.89
CA ALA A 107 12.74 -8.57 21.88
C ALA A 107 11.83 -9.01 23.05
N THR A 108 10.80 -8.23 23.36
CA THR A 108 9.85 -8.46 24.46
C THR A 108 8.45 -8.85 23.98
N ALA A 109 8.22 -8.87 22.67
CA ALA A 109 6.95 -9.29 22.08
C ALA A 109 6.72 -10.81 22.23
N ASP A 110 5.48 -11.21 21.97
CA ASP A 110 5.11 -12.62 21.97
C ASP A 110 5.98 -13.46 21.02
N PRO A 111 6.20 -14.75 21.35
CA PRO A 111 6.84 -15.70 20.44
C PRO A 111 6.32 -15.69 19.01
N THR A 112 7.18 -15.30 18.07
CA THR A 112 6.98 -15.53 16.64
C THR A 112 7.22 -17.01 16.33
N ILE A 113 6.19 -17.83 16.52
CA ILE A 113 6.20 -19.28 16.25
C ILE A 113 5.65 -19.59 14.86
N LEU A 114 5.83 -20.84 14.39
CA LEU A 114 5.23 -21.29 13.13
C LEU A 114 3.70 -21.14 13.16
N ARG A 115 3.11 -20.62 12.08
CA ARG A 115 1.69 -20.82 11.78
C ARG A 115 1.46 -22.29 11.45
N ASN A 116 0.29 -22.83 11.75
CA ASN A 116 -0.04 -24.23 11.48
C ASN A 116 0.92 -25.21 12.16
N ALA A 117 1.40 -24.89 13.38
CA ALA A 117 2.52 -25.59 14.03
C ALA A 117 2.31 -27.10 14.21
N THR A 118 1.06 -27.56 14.24
CA THR A 118 0.68 -28.97 14.38
C THR A 118 0.75 -29.76 13.07
N VAL A 119 0.84 -29.08 11.91
CA VAL A 119 0.90 -29.70 10.58
C VAL A 119 2.32 -30.21 10.31
N LYS A 120 2.46 -31.54 10.23
CA LYS A 120 3.76 -32.21 9.98
C LYS A 120 4.25 -32.02 8.54
N ASP A 121 3.35 -32.17 7.56
CA ASP A 121 3.68 -31.91 6.17
C ASP A 121 3.62 -30.41 5.87
N ARG A 122 4.73 -29.72 6.16
CA ARG A 122 4.84 -28.27 5.95
C ARG A 122 4.73 -27.87 4.47
N LYS A 123 5.06 -28.77 3.53
CA LYS A 123 4.99 -28.46 2.10
C LYS A 123 3.54 -28.27 1.65
N SER A 124 2.60 -29.01 2.25
CA SER A 124 1.16 -28.85 1.98
C SER A 124 0.60 -27.46 2.30
N LEU A 125 1.31 -26.65 3.09
CA LEU A 125 0.91 -25.29 3.46
C LEU A 125 1.38 -24.21 2.48
N ALA A 126 2.30 -24.55 1.57
CA ALA A 126 2.86 -23.63 0.59
C ALA A 126 2.18 -23.84 -0.78
N ILE A 127 1.54 -22.80 -1.30
CA ILE A 127 0.89 -22.85 -2.62
C ILE A 127 1.95 -22.50 -3.66
N ARG A 128 2.44 -23.51 -4.38
CA ARG A 128 3.51 -23.38 -5.40
C ARG A 128 3.06 -23.99 -6.74
N PRO A 129 2.38 -23.25 -7.62
CA PRO A 129 2.00 -23.72 -8.96
C PRO A 129 3.20 -23.91 -9.92
N GLY A 130 4.39 -23.41 -9.56
CA GLY A 130 5.58 -23.43 -10.40
C GLY A 130 5.57 -22.34 -11.49
N ALA A 131 6.68 -22.23 -12.23
CA ALA A 131 6.85 -21.21 -13.25
C ALA A 131 5.86 -21.38 -14.43
N ARG A 132 5.53 -20.28 -15.08
CA ARG A 132 4.75 -20.20 -16.32
C ARG A 132 5.51 -19.37 -17.34
N ARG A 133 5.39 -19.76 -18.62
CA ARG A 133 6.00 -19.04 -19.75
C ARG A 133 4.93 -18.52 -20.69
N ILE A 134 5.17 -17.36 -21.27
CA ILE A 134 4.26 -16.74 -22.23
C ILE A 134 5.05 -15.91 -23.25
N ALA A 135 4.63 -15.95 -24.51
CA ALA A 135 5.20 -15.16 -25.59
C ALA A 135 4.07 -14.56 -26.46
N LYS A 136 4.42 -13.65 -27.36
CA LYS A 136 3.43 -13.00 -28.23
C LYS A 136 2.62 -14.05 -29.01
N GLY A 137 1.30 -13.92 -28.99
CA GLY A 137 0.37 -14.86 -29.63
C GLY A 137 -0.08 -16.03 -28.74
N SER A 138 0.50 -16.20 -27.54
CA SER A 138 -0.02 -17.16 -26.56
C SER A 138 -1.39 -16.74 -26.02
N ALA A 139 -2.24 -17.73 -25.69
CA ALA A 139 -3.42 -17.51 -24.85
C ALA A 139 -2.99 -17.17 -23.40
N PRO A 140 -3.88 -16.59 -22.58
CA PRO A 140 -3.61 -16.38 -21.16
C PRO A 140 -3.20 -17.68 -20.45
N VAL A 141 -2.23 -17.59 -19.53
CA VAL A 141 -1.67 -18.75 -18.82
C VAL A 141 -1.92 -18.61 -17.32
N ALA A 142 -2.65 -19.56 -16.73
CA ALA A 142 -3.03 -19.52 -15.32
C ALA A 142 -2.01 -20.19 -14.37
N PHE A 143 -1.98 -19.69 -13.14
CA PHE A 143 -1.33 -20.30 -11.97
C PHE A 143 -2.36 -21.05 -11.11
N ASP A 144 -2.93 -22.12 -11.67
CA ASP A 144 -4.08 -22.88 -11.13
C ASP A 144 -3.73 -24.31 -10.68
N SER A 145 -2.46 -24.72 -10.82
CA SER A 145 -1.97 -26.04 -10.40
C SER A 145 -1.42 -26.09 -8.97
N GLY A 146 -1.40 -24.94 -8.27
CA GLY A 146 -1.01 -24.87 -6.86
C GLY A 146 -2.12 -25.39 -5.97
N SER A 147 -1.78 -25.89 -4.77
CA SER A 147 -2.78 -26.32 -3.80
C SER A 147 -2.38 -25.99 -2.37
N PHE A 148 -3.38 -25.84 -1.51
CA PHE A 148 -3.24 -25.73 -0.07
C PHE A 148 -3.94 -26.92 0.59
N CYS A 149 -3.19 -27.75 1.30
CA CYS A 149 -3.70 -28.99 1.92
C CYS A 149 -4.52 -29.86 0.94
N GLY A 150 -4.06 -29.96 -0.32
CA GLY A 150 -4.70 -30.72 -1.39
C GLY A 150 -5.87 -30.03 -2.10
N LYS A 151 -6.28 -28.82 -1.68
CA LYS A 151 -7.31 -28.03 -2.35
C LYS A 151 -6.68 -27.08 -3.38
N PRO A 152 -7.12 -27.08 -4.66
CA PRO A 152 -6.58 -26.18 -5.67
C PRO A 152 -6.74 -24.71 -5.30
N VAL A 153 -5.70 -23.90 -5.56
CA VAL A 153 -5.73 -22.45 -5.34
C VAL A 153 -5.19 -21.74 -6.58
N TYR A 154 -5.99 -20.81 -7.11
CA TYR A 154 -5.61 -19.94 -8.22
C TYR A 154 -4.85 -18.73 -7.70
N LEU A 155 -3.60 -18.54 -8.13
CA LEU A 155 -2.77 -17.39 -7.70
C LEU A 155 -2.75 -16.23 -8.71
N GLY A 156 -3.31 -16.42 -9.90
CA GLY A 156 -3.27 -15.41 -10.96
C GLY A 156 -3.11 -15.97 -12.36
N GLU A 157 -2.84 -15.08 -13.31
CA GLU A 157 -2.62 -15.42 -14.71
C GLU A 157 -1.65 -14.43 -15.38
N LEU A 158 -0.98 -14.92 -16.42
CA LEU A 158 -0.17 -14.12 -17.33
C LEU A 158 -0.97 -13.81 -18.60
N ARG A 159 -0.86 -12.57 -19.06
CA ARG A 159 -1.33 -12.12 -20.38
C ARG A 159 -0.22 -11.36 -21.08
N ILE A 160 -0.35 -11.21 -22.39
CA ILE A 160 0.61 -10.47 -23.21
C ILE A 160 -0.11 -9.41 -24.04
N GLU A 161 0.42 -8.20 -24.05
CA GLU A 161 -0.06 -7.13 -24.93
C GLU A 161 0.37 -7.39 -26.38
N LYS A 162 -0.26 -6.70 -27.32
CA LYS A 162 -0.03 -6.88 -28.76
C LYS A 162 1.44 -6.69 -29.15
N THR A 163 2.12 -5.74 -28.49
CA THR A 163 3.52 -5.37 -28.69
C THR A 163 4.49 -6.20 -27.85
N GLY A 164 4.01 -7.18 -27.05
CA GLY A 164 4.86 -8.13 -26.32
C GLY A 164 5.14 -7.80 -24.84
N GLN A 165 4.59 -6.70 -24.30
CA GLN A 165 4.65 -6.39 -22.87
C GLN A 165 3.88 -7.44 -22.07
N LEU A 166 4.45 -7.85 -20.95
CA LEU A 166 3.83 -8.81 -20.04
C LEU A 166 2.83 -8.10 -19.13
N LEU A 167 1.67 -8.73 -18.92
CA LEU A 167 0.73 -8.38 -17.87
C LEU A 167 0.66 -9.54 -16.87
N VAL A 168 0.95 -9.26 -15.60
CA VAL A 168 0.72 -10.19 -14.49
C VAL A 168 -0.54 -9.75 -13.74
N LEU A 169 -1.54 -10.62 -13.70
CA LEU A 169 -2.75 -10.44 -12.91
C LEU A 169 -2.71 -11.37 -11.71
N GLY A 170 -3.07 -10.86 -10.53
CA GLY A 170 -3.14 -11.64 -9.31
C GLY A 170 -4.40 -12.51 -9.17
N GLY A 171 -4.55 -13.05 -7.96
CA GLY A 171 -5.73 -13.79 -7.51
C GLY A 171 -7.05 -13.01 -7.58
N ARG A 172 -8.14 -13.69 -7.24
CA ARG A 172 -9.52 -13.19 -7.30
C ARG A 172 -10.09 -12.83 -5.92
N GLY A 173 -9.25 -12.88 -4.88
CA GLY A 173 -9.59 -12.57 -3.49
C GLY A 173 -10.27 -13.72 -2.76
N VAL A 174 -9.99 -14.95 -3.19
CA VAL A 174 -10.53 -16.16 -2.55
C VAL A 174 -9.63 -16.57 -1.39
N SER A 175 -10.20 -16.53 -0.19
CA SER A 175 -9.56 -16.99 1.05
C SER A 175 -10.43 -18.03 1.73
N ALA A 176 -9.84 -19.10 2.25
CA ALA A 176 -10.57 -20.17 2.90
C ALA A 176 -9.74 -20.90 3.95
N SER A 177 -10.43 -21.56 4.89
CA SER A 177 -9.85 -22.53 5.80
C SER A 177 -9.97 -23.96 5.28
N VAL A 178 -9.09 -24.85 5.75
CA VAL A 178 -9.13 -26.28 5.39
C VAL A 178 -10.45 -26.93 5.84
N ASP A 179 -10.99 -26.53 7.00
CA ASP A 179 -12.11 -27.16 7.68
C ASP A 179 -13.38 -26.30 7.73
N GLY A 180 -13.36 -25.09 7.18
CA GLY A 180 -14.48 -24.14 7.26
C GLY A 180 -14.55 -23.38 8.59
N SER A 181 -13.52 -23.48 9.44
CA SER A 181 -13.36 -22.63 10.62
C SER A 181 -13.37 -21.15 10.26
N LYS A 182 -13.88 -20.32 11.18
CA LYS A 182 -13.87 -18.86 11.07
C LYS A 182 -12.49 -18.31 11.40
N ALA A 183 -12.14 -17.17 10.81
CA ALA A 183 -10.99 -16.40 11.26
C ALA A 183 -11.32 -15.69 12.58
N THR A 184 -10.34 -15.58 13.47
CA THR A 184 -10.52 -15.04 14.84
C THR A 184 -9.55 -13.91 15.16
N THR A 185 -8.44 -13.77 14.41
CA THR A 185 -7.44 -12.72 14.62
C THR A 185 -7.17 -11.94 13.34
N PHE A 186 -6.54 -10.76 13.47
CA PHE A 186 -6.23 -9.92 12.31
C PHE A 186 -5.17 -10.52 11.38
N ALA A 187 -4.19 -11.27 11.93
CA ALA A 187 -3.02 -11.72 11.15
C ALA A 187 -2.77 -13.22 11.14
N ASN A 188 -3.09 -13.95 12.21
CA ASN A 188 -2.66 -15.32 12.41
C ASN A 188 -3.88 -16.24 12.60
N ASN A 189 -4.35 -16.83 11.50
CA ASN A 189 -5.48 -17.76 11.52
C ASN A 189 -5.01 -19.15 11.08
N GLU A 190 -5.06 -20.10 11.99
CA GLU A 190 -4.64 -21.48 11.75
C GLU A 190 -5.58 -22.16 10.74
N GLY A 191 -5.03 -22.95 9.83
CA GLY A 191 -5.76 -23.65 8.79
C GLY A 191 -6.21 -22.78 7.61
N TRP A 192 -5.83 -21.50 7.57
CA TRP A 192 -6.22 -20.56 6.50
C TRP A 192 -5.18 -20.40 5.40
N HIS A 193 -5.67 -20.09 4.20
CA HIS A 193 -4.90 -19.56 3.08
C HIS A 193 -5.62 -18.37 2.42
N ASP A 194 -4.90 -17.68 1.55
CA ASP A 194 -5.45 -16.71 0.59
C ASP A 194 -4.78 -16.88 -0.79
N ASP A 195 -5.08 -15.99 -1.73
CA ASP A 195 -4.55 -15.98 -3.10
C ASP A 195 -3.66 -14.77 -3.41
N VAL A 196 -3.08 -14.17 -2.36
CA VAL A 196 -1.90 -13.29 -2.48
C VAL A 196 -0.71 -14.13 -2.94
N ALA A 197 0.23 -13.55 -3.67
CA ALA A 197 1.44 -14.23 -4.10
C ALA A 197 2.54 -13.23 -4.45
N ASP A 198 3.77 -13.71 -4.55
CA ASP A 198 4.87 -12.96 -5.14
C ASP A 198 5.88 -13.90 -5.80
N GLY A 199 6.75 -13.34 -6.64
CA GLY A 199 7.89 -14.07 -7.16
C GLY A 199 8.61 -13.40 -8.34
N PRO A 200 9.64 -14.08 -8.89
CA PRO A 200 10.51 -13.53 -9.90
C PRO A 200 9.82 -13.44 -11.27
N VAL A 201 10.21 -12.40 -12.02
CA VAL A 201 9.83 -12.14 -13.42
C VAL A 201 11.10 -12.10 -14.26
N ARG A 202 11.24 -13.06 -15.18
CA ARG A 202 12.41 -13.25 -16.04
C ARG A 202 11.99 -13.18 -17.51
N ALA A 203 12.96 -12.99 -18.39
CA ALA A 203 12.74 -13.04 -19.83
C ALA A 203 13.96 -13.54 -20.57
N LYS A 204 13.74 -14.20 -21.71
CA LYS A 204 14.75 -14.46 -22.74
C LYS A 204 14.51 -13.50 -23.89
N VAL A 205 15.59 -12.86 -24.35
CA VAL A 205 15.52 -11.83 -25.38
C VAL A 205 16.58 -12.07 -26.44
N VAL A 206 16.15 -12.06 -27.71
CA VAL A 206 17.05 -12.09 -28.88
C VAL A 206 16.86 -10.79 -29.66
N VAL A 207 17.95 -10.01 -29.79
CA VAL A 207 18.00 -8.76 -30.54
C VAL A 207 18.85 -8.99 -31.78
N ALA A 208 18.30 -8.75 -32.98
CA ALA A 208 18.99 -8.95 -34.26
C ALA A 208 19.69 -10.33 -34.38
N GLY A 209 19.05 -11.39 -33.88
CA GLY A 209 19.58 -12.77 -33.90
C GLY A 209 20.58 -13.10 -32.79
N VAL A 210 20.87 -12.18 -31.86
CA VAL A 210 21.80 -12.37 -30.75
C VAL A 210 21.05 -12.39 -29.42
N SER A 211 21.26 -13.43 -28.62
CA SER A 211 20.74 -13.50 -27.24
C SER A 211 21.49 -12.50 -26.36
N VAL A 212 20.75 -11.68 -25.62
CA VAL A 212 21.31 -10.68 -24.69
C VAL A 212 20.95 -11.03 -23.24
N PRO A 213 21.84 -10.80 -22.27
CA PRO A 213 21.51 -10.99 -20.85
C PRO A 213 20.41 -10.02 -20.43
N VAL A 214 19.46 -10.50 -19.63
CA VAL A 214 18.31 -9.72 -19.15
C VAL A 214 18.35 -9.64 -17.63
N ASP A 215 18.36 -8.43 -17.09
CA ASP A 215 18.25 -8.21 -15.65
C ASP A 215 16.80 -8.40 -15.18
N ALA A 216 16.58 -9.38 -14.30
CA ALA A 216 15.27 -9.84 -13.87
C ALA A 216 14.54 -8.83 -12.96
N ALA A 217 13.23 -8.98 -12.84
CA ALA A 217 12.36 -8.21 -11.95
C ALA A 217 11.66 -9.13 -10.94
N TRP A 218 10.80 -8.55 -10.09
CA TRP A 218 9.93 -9.24 -9.17
C TRP A 218 8.49 -8.74 -9.34
N VAL A 219 7.51 -9.55 -8.96
CA VAL A 219 6.11 -9.12 -8.86
C VAL A 219 5.55 -9.46 -7.48
N THR A 220 4.76 -8.57 -6.91
CA THR A 220 3.93 -8.83 -5.74
C THR A 220 2.46 -8.64 -6.08
N VAL A 221 1.60 -9.53 -5.58
CA VAL A 221 0.15 -9.47 -5.69
C VAL A 221 -0.40 -8.99 -4.35
N ALA A 222 -0.84 -7.74 -4.32
CA ALA A 222 -1.34 -7.10 -3.11
C ALA A 222 -2.87 -7.16 -2.97
N PRO A 223 -3.41 -6.86 -1.78
CA PRO A 223 -4.81 -6.47 -1.61
C PRO A 223 -5.26 -5.34 -2.56
N PRO A 224 -6.58 -5.19 -2.76
CA PRO A 224 -7.12 -4.11 -3.57
C PRO A 224 -6.67 -2.72 -3.09
N ASN A 225 -6.62 -1.78 -4.02
CA ASN A 225 -6.41 -0.37 -3.71
C ASN A 225 -7.76 0.36 -3.71
N TYR A 226 -8.32 0.60 -2.52
CA TYR A 226 -9.61 1.32 -2.39
C TYR A 226 -9.47 2.85 -2.52
N GLY A 227 -8.25 3.36 -2.73
CA GLY A 227 -7.95 4.78 -2.93
C GLY A 227 -6.85 4.99 -3.98
N PRO A 228 -7.09 4.63 -5.26
CA PRO A 228 -6.04 4.58 -6.28
C PRO A 228 -5.44 5.93 -6.67
N GLN A 229 -6.03 7.04 -6.24
CA GLN A 229 -5.49 8.39 -6.44
C GLN A 229 -4.93 9.02 -5.17
N MET A 230 -4.72 8.19 -4.13
CA MET A 230 -4.13 8.62 -2.87
C MET A 230 -2.88 7.81 -2.57
N LYS A 231 -1.96 8.46 -1.88
CA LYS A 231 -0.70 7.88 -1.40
C LYS A 231 -0.59 8.15 0.09
N SER A 232 0.10 7.27 0.81
CA SER A 232 0.47 7.56 2.20
C SER A 232 1.53 8.65 2.24
N VAL A 233 1.67 9.33 3.37
CA VAL A 233 2.69 10.37 3.59
C VAL A 233 4.10 9.84 3.31
N ARG A 234 4.36 8.59 3.71
CA ARG A 234 5.56 7.84 3.37
C ARG A 234 5.18 6.63 2.52
N THR A 235 5.82 6.49 1.36
CA THR A 235 5.54 5.42 0.39
C THR A 235 6.61 4.33 0.40
N MET A 236 6.29 3.22 -0.26
CA MET A 236 7.21 2.16 -0.72
C MET A 236 8.56 2.70 -1.17
N LYS A 237 8.47 3.58 -2.14
CA LYS A 237 9.59 4.24 -2.78
C LYS A 237 10.43 5.03 -1.77
N ASP A 238 9.81 5.85 -0.92
CA ASP A 238 10.54 6.70 0.03
C ASP A 238 11.39 5.86 1.01
N LEU A 239 10.83 4.73 1.47
CA LEU A 239 11.51 3.78 2.34
C LEU A 239 12.70 3.11 1.62
N MET A 240 12.48 2.63 0.40
CA MET A 240 13.53 1.98 -0.39
C MET A 240 14.67 2.94 -0.75
N GLU A 241 14.36 4.18 -1.14
CA GLU A 241 15.39 5.20 -1.39
C GLU A 241 16.23 5.50 -0.15
N ASP A 242 15.60 5.58 1.03
CA ASP A 242 16.34 5.72 2.29
C ASP A 242 17.28 4.53 2.55
N VAL A 243 16.85 3.30 2.28
CA VAL A 243 17.72 2.11 2.35
C VAL A 243 18.88 2.23 1.38
N PHE A 244 18.62 2.59 0.13
CA PHE A 244 19.67 2.67 -0.89
C PHE A 244 20.69 3.76 -0.59
N ILE A 245 20.23 4.91 -0.08
CA ILE A 245 21.12 6.01 0.33
C ILE A 245 21.94 5.62 1.55
N ARG A 246 21.32 5.06 2.60
CA ARG A 246 22.04 4.72 3.84
C ARG A 246 22.98 3.53 3.68
N SER A 247 22.72 2.63 2.74
CA SER A 247 23.62 1.52 2.40
C SER A 247 24.70 1.87 1.39
N GLY A 248 24.65 3.06 0.78
CA GLY A 248 25.58 3.50 -0.26
C GLY A 248 25.29 2.92 -1.66
N MET A 249 24.15 2.25 -1.86
CA MET A 249 23.69 1.82 -3.19
C MET A 249 23.23 3.01 -4.07
N ALA A 250 22.85 4.13 -3.44
CA ALA A 250 22.51 5.37 -4.09
C ALA A 250 23.17 6.55 -3.36
N ALA A 251 23.44 7.64 -4.09
CA ALA A 251 23.94 8.87 -3.48
C ALA A 251 22.79 9.68 -2.88
N PHE A 252 23.04 10.33 -1.73
CA PHE A 252 22.18 11.42 -1.29
C PHE A 252 22.18 12.54 -2.35
N PRO A 253 21.03 13.15 -2.69
CA PRO A 253 20.98 14.15 -3.74
C PRO A 253 21.89 15.34 -3.43
N LEU A 254 22.61 15.81 -4.45
CA LEU A 254 23.53 16.96 -4.31
C LEU A 254 22.83 18.22 -3.81
N GLN A 255 21.56 18.41 -4.20
CA GLN A 255 20.70 19.49 -3.72
C GLN A 255 19.28 18.95 -3.47
N VAL A 256 18.65 19.42 -2.39
CA VAL A 256 17.25 19.13 -2.12
C VAL A 256 16.39 19.91 -3.11
N SER A 257 15.45 19.25 -3.79
CA SER A 257 14.42 19.88 -4.62
C SER A 257 13.14 20.04 -3.81
N PHE A 258 12.56 21.24 -3.83
CA PHE A 258 11.28 21.45 -3.17
C PHE A 258 10.18 20.61 -3.84
N SER A 259 10.08 20.65 -5.17
CA SER A 259 9.06 19.92 -5.93
C SER A 259 9.17 18.40 -5.81
N ARG A 260 10.40 17.86 -5.75
CA ARG A 260 10.61 16.39 -5.74
C ARG A 260 10.69 15.79 -4.36
N HIS A 261 11.22 16.52 -3.36
CA HIS A 261 11.54 15.93 -2.06
C HIS A 261 10.69 16.45 -0.90
N ILE A 262 10.15 17.68 -0.99
CA ILE A 262 9.43 18.32 0.13
C ILE A 262 7.93 18.37 -0.14
N LEU A 263 7.54 18.95 -1.28
CA LEU A 263 6.14 19.16 -1.64
C LEU A 263 5.31 17.85 -1.64
N PRO A 264 5.81 16.70 -2.14
CA PRO A 264 5.04 15.47 -2.11
C PRO A 264 4.63 15.03 -0.70
N ILE A 265 5.49 15.23 0.31
CA ILE A 265 5.19 14.89 1.71
C ILE A 265 3.95 15.68 2.18
N LEU A 266 3.88 16.98 1.84
CA LEU A 266 2.79 17.86 2.23
C LEU A 266 1.51 17.56 1.44
N GLN A 267 1.63 17.38 0.11
CA GLN A 267 0.50 17.02 -0.76
C GLN A 267 -0.14 15.69 -0.38
N ARG A 268 0.65 14.71 0.04
CA ARG A 268 0.15 13.42 0.52
C ARG A 268 -0.66 13.58 1.80
N GLN A 269 -0.27 14.46 2.73
CA GLN A 269 -1.09 14.78 3.91
C GLN A 269 -2.45 15.37 3.51
N SER A 270 -2.47 16.37 2.62
CA SER A 270 -3.71 16.95 2.11
C SER A 270 -4.55 15.95 1.32
N SER A 271 -3.94 15.06 0.56
CA SER A 271 -4.66 14.03 -0.20
C SER A 271 -5.41 13.06 0.72
N LEU A 272 -4.95 12.81 1.94
CA LEU A 272 -5.61 11.92 2.89
C LEU A 272 -6.93 12.49 3.45
N GLN A 273 -7.27 13.76 3.16
CA GLN A 273 -8.56 14.37 3.52
C GLN A 273 -9.78 13.58 3.03
N TRP A 274 -9.62 12.82 1.95
CA TRP A 274 -10.70 12.07 1.32
C TRP A 274 -10.96 10.71 1.98
N ALA A 275 -10.05 10.26 2.85
CA ALA A 275 -10.10 8.94 3.46
C ALA A 275 -10.03 8.94 4.99
N ASN A 276 -9.71 10.08 5.62
CA ASN A 276 -9.68 10.21 7.07
C ASN A 276 -10.14 11.62 7.48
N LYS A 277 -11.07 11.67 8.44
CA LYS A 277 -11.70 12.93 8.85
C LYS A 277 -10.76 13.85 9.65
N GLY A 278 -9.83 13.30 10.42
CA GLY A 278 -8.81 14.10 11.12
C GLY A 278 -7.87 14.80 10.14
N PHE A 279 -7.42 14.08 9.10
CA PHE A 279 -6.66 14.71 8.01
C PHE A 279 -7.46 15.79 7.27
N ALA A 280 -8.75 15.55 7.04
CA ALA A 280 -9.62 16.54 6.40
C ALA A 280 -9.72 17.85 7.17
N ALA A 281 -9.75 17.80 8.51
CA ALA A 281 -9.87 18.99 9.35
C ALA A 281 -8.62 19.89 9.30
N GLN A 282 -7.42 19.33 9.24
CA GLN A 282 -6.16 20.09 9.32
C GLN A 282 -5.53 20.39 7.96
N PHE A 283 -5.63 19.45 7.03
CA PHE A 283 -4.92 19.49 5.74
C PHE A 283 -5.85 19.55 4.54
N GLY A 284 -7.17 19.45 4.74
CA GLY A 284 -8.16 19.49 3.67
C GLY A 284 -8.31 20.85 2.99
N TRP A 285 -9.17 20.92 1.98
CA TRP A 285 -9.47 22.15 1.25
C TRP A 285 -9.85 23.31 2.18
N GLY A 286 -9.12 24.43 2.09
CA GLY A 286 -9.34 25.62 2.93
C GLY A 286 -8.85 25.52 4.37
N ALA A 287 -8.22 24.40 4.77
CA ALA A 287 -7.65 24.22 6.11
C ALA A 287 -6.27 24.89 6.25
N ALA A 288 -5.81 25.04 7.50
CA ALA A 288 -4.62 25.83 7.83
C ALA A 288 -3.30 25.29 7.24
N ALA A 289 -3.21 23.98 6.99
CA ALA A 289 -2.03 23.33 6.41
C ALA A 289 -2.38 22.61 5.10
N SER A 290 -3.22 23.23 4.27
CA SER A 290 -3.61 22.67 2.98
C SER A 290 -2.53 22.86 1.92
N ALA A 291 -2.00 21.77 1.38
CA ALA A 291 -1.16 21.75 0.20
C ALA A 291 -1.97 21.86 -1.12
N ASP A 292 -3.25 22.21 -1.04
CA ASP A 292 -4.04 22.69 -2.19
C ASP A 292 -3.95 24.23 -2.33
N ASP A 293 -3.44 24.94 -1.31
CA ASP A 293 -3.22 26.39 -1.34
C ASP A 293 -1.87 26.71 -2.02
N GLU A 294 -1.93 27.12 -3.29
CA GLU A 294 -0.75 27.55 -4.06
C GLU A 294 0.00 28.73 -3.43
N ALA A 295 -0.69 29.63 -2.71
CA ALA A 295 -0.03 30.75 -2.03
C ALA A 295 0.76 30.28 -0.82
N TRP A 296 0.27 29.27 -0.09
CA TRP A 296 1.03 28.62 0.98
C TRP A 296 2.26 27.89 0.42
N ILE A 297 2.08 27.11 -0.65
CA ILE A 297 3.19 26.43 -1.34
C ILE A 297 4.24 27.43 -1.82
N ALA A 298 3.84 28.55 -2.42
CA ALA A 298 4.77 29.57 -2.90
C ALA A 298 5.66 30.15 -1.77
N ARG A 299 5.11 30.32 -0.56
CA ARG A 299 5.89 30.76 0.61
C ARG A 299 6.89 29.70 1.05
N LEU A 300 6.48 28.43 1.08
CA LEU A 300 7.34 27.30 1.44
C LEU A 300 8.45 27.03 0.42
N ASN A 301 8.19 27.32 -0.86
CA ASN A 301 9.16 27.21 -1.94
C ASN A 301 10.19 28.36 -1.95
N SER A 302 10.02 29.41 -1.15
CA SER A 302 10.97 30.54 -1.10
C SER A 302 12.19 30.19 -0.24
N PRO A 303 13.44 30.24 -0.75
CA PRO A 303 14.63 29.84 0.01
C PRO A 303 15.21 30.94 0.90
N GLY A 304 14.78 32.19 0.72
CA GLY A 304 15.26 33.34 1.49
C GLY A 304 14.81 33.33 2.95
N THR A 305 15.19 34.39 3.67
CA THR A 305 14.89 34.55 5.10
C THR A 305 13.45 34.96 5.38
N THR A 306 12.73 35.53 4.41
CA THR A 306 11.36 36.04 4.58
C THR A 306 10.38 35.00 5.14
N TRP A 307 10.52 33.73 4.74
CA TRP A 307 9.65 32.64 5.16
C TRP A 307 10.42 31.54 5.92
N ALA A 308 11.62 31.84 6.42
CA ALA A 308 12.46 30.84 7.08
C ALA A 308 11.78 30.24 8.33
N GLU A 309 11.15 31.07 9.14
CA GLU A 309 10.42 30.63 10.33
C GLU A 309 9.22 29.76 9.97
N LEU A 310 8.50 30.08 8.89
CA LEU A 310 7.40 29.23 8.41
C LEU A 310 7.91 27.84 8.01
N ARG A 311 8.99 27.76 7.23
CA ARG A 311 9.60 26.47 6.87
C ARG A 311 10.07 25.72 8.12
N GLN A 312 10.68 26.42 9.07
CA GLN A 312 11.13 25.83 10.34
C GLN A 312 9.96 25.28 11.17
N GLN A 313 8.83 25.99 11.27
CA GLN A 313 7.65 25.52 11.98
C GLN A 313 7.05 24.28 11.34
N VAL A 314 6.96 24.24 9.99
CA VAL A 314 6.50 23.07 9.26
C VAL A 314 7.46 21.88 9.46
N ALA A 315 8.78 22.09 9.37
CA ALA A 315 9.75 21.03 9.63
C ALA A 315 9.69 20.53 11.08
N ASN A 316 9.44 21.43 12.05
CA ASN A 316 9.28 21.08 13.45
C ASN A 316 7.99 20.31 13.73
N ALA A 317 6.95 20.43 12.90
CA ALA A 317 5.72 19.66 13.06
C ALA A 317 5.92 18.16 12.80
N PHE A 318 6.95 17.77 12.04
CA PHE A 318 7.26 16.36 11.80
C PHE A 318 7.98 15.72 12.99
N ARG A 319 7.56 14.50 13.30
CA ARG A 319 8.05 13.68 14.41
C ARG A 319 9.56 13.45 14.35
N ARG A 320 10.22 13.54 15.50
CA ARG A 320 11.56 12.97 15.72
C ARG A 320 11.54 12.08 16.94
N PHE A 321 12.01 10.84 16.78
CA PHE A 321 11.92 9.85 17.84
C PHE A 321 12.61 10.27 19.15
N ASP A 322 13.71 11.02 19.06
CA ASP A 322 14.48 11.54 20.20
C ASP A 322 13.84 12.76 20.88
N ARG A 323 12.96 13.49 20.18
CA ARG A 323 12.29 14.70 20.69
C ARG A 323 10.88 14.43 21.21
N ASP A 324 10.07 13.75 20.40
CA ASP A 324 8.61 13.64 20.60
C ASP A 324 8.01 12.33 20.09
N GLY A 325 8.84 11.28 19.99
CA GLY A 325 8.44 9.97 19.44
C GLY A 325 7.18 9.37 20.07
N ALA A 326 6.98 9.52 21.37
CA ALA A 326 5.83 8.97 22.09
C ALA A 326 4.52 9.78 21.94
N SER A 327 4.57 11.00 21.40
CA SER A 327 3.39 11.88 21.33
C SER A 327 2.53 11.57 20.09
N PRO A 328 1.20 11.47 20.13
CA PRO A 328 0.40 11.28 18.91
C PRO A 328 0.31 12.54 18.03
N GLN A 329 0.78 13.70 18.52
CA GLN A 329 0.56 15.00 17.89
C GLN A 329 1.45 15.34 16.68
N PRO A 330 2.76 15.02 16.67
CA PRO A 330 3.63 15.31 15.52
C PRO A 330 3.23 14.53 14.26
N TRP A 331 3.49 15.12 13.10
CA TRP A 331 3.20 14.55 11.79
C TRP A 331 4.20 13.44 11.40
N PRO A 332 3.76 12.44 10.62
CA PRO A 332 2.36 12.22 10.22
C PRO A 332 1.54 11.57 11.35
N TRP A 333 0.22 11.75 11.32
CA TRP A 333 -0.71 11.17 12.29
C TRP A 333 -1.03 9.68 12.02
N LEU A 334 0.03 8.90 11.78
CA LEU A 334 -0.05 7.48 11.51
C LEU A 334 0.47 6.66 12.70
N TYR A 335 -0.11 5.48 12.91
CA TYR A 335 0.47 4.49 13.82
C TYR A 335 1.86 4.05 13.35
N GLY A 336 2.70 3.66 14.30
CA GLY A 336 4.04 3.12 14.05
C GLY A 336 4.09 1.61 14.25
N ASP A 337 5.24 1.00 13.96
CA ASP A 337 5.43 -0.46 13.99
C ASP A 337 5.07 -1.09 15.33
N ALA A 338 5.40 -0.40 16.43
CA ALA A 338 5.18 -0.82 17.81
C ALA A 338 3.88 -0.27 18.41
N MET A 339 2.90 0.04 17.56
CA MET A 339 1.56 0.38 18.00
C MET A 339 1.01 -0.73 18.90
N ALA A 340 0.58 -0.33 20.10
CA ALA A 340 -0.15 -1.16 21.04
C ALA A 340 -1.41 -0.46 21.54
N VAL A 341 -2.31 -1.25 22.10
CA VAL A 341 -3.56 -0.81 22.72
C VAL A 341 -3.70 -1.52 24.09
N PRO A 342 -3.59 -0.80 25.23
CA PRO A 342 -3.27 0.63 25.35
C PRO A 342 -1.87 0.98 24.82
N PRO A 343 -1.61 2.26 24.51
CA PRO A 343 -0.34 2.71 23.95
C PRO A 343 0.84 2.29 24.83
N ALA A 344 1.86 1.69 24.20
CA ALA A 344 3.09 1.37 24.87
C ALA A 344 3.98 2.62 25.00
N ASP A 345 4.82 2.66 26.04
CA ASP A 345 5.83 3.70 26.20
C ASP A 345 7.00 3.45 25.25
N THR A 346 6.80 3.78 23.97
CA THR A 346 7.79 3.61 22.91
C THR A 346 7.70 4.76 21.91
N PRO A 347 8.86 5.23 21.38
CA PRO A 347 8.86 6.20 20.29
C PRO A 347 8.25 5.65 18.98
N ARG A 348 8.09 4.32 18.86
CA ARG A 348 7.55 3.63 17.67
C ARG A 348 6.05 3.31 17.77
N GLN A 349 5.34 3.87 18.75
CA GLN A 349 3.87 3.86 18.78
C GLN A 349 3.27 4.57 17.55
N HIS A 350 4.01 5.55 17.01
CA HIS A 350 3.62 6.39 15.87
C HIS A 350 4.71 6.43 14.80
N ALA A 351 4.31 6.62 13.54
CA ALA A 351 5.26 6.68 12.44
C ALA A 351 6.04 8.01 12.41
N ALA A 352 7.27 7.95 11.92
CA ALA A 352 8.08 9.10 11.53
C ALA A 352 8.42 8.99 10.04
N LEU A 353 8.84 10.10 9.42
CA LEU A 353 9.46 10.05 8.09
C LEU A 353 10.79 9.29 8.14
N THR A 354 11.34 8.94 6.97
CA THR A 354 12.67 8.32 6.91
C THR A 354 13.77 9.27 7.37
N ALA A 355 14.93 8.74 7.78
CA ALA A 355 16.08 9.57 8.14
C ALA A 355 16.52 10.47 6.98
N THR A 356 16.44 9.97 5.76
CA THR A 356 16.71 10.74 4.54
C THR A 356 15.72 11.89 4.36
N GLN A 357 14.42 11.64 4.51
CA GLN A 357 13.39 12.68 4.40
C GLN A 357 13.52 13.74 5.51
N LEU A 358 13.81 13.34 6.75
CA LEU A 358 14.05 14.27 7.86
C LEU A 358 15.26 15.17 7.58
N ARG A 359 16.35 14.61 7.04
CA ARG A 359 17.53 15.40 6.62
C ARG A 359 17.18 16.37 5.48
N MET A 360 16.35 15.96 4.53
CA MET A 360 15.88 16.85 3.46
C MET A 360 15.03 18.00 4.01
N LEU A 361 14.17 17.72 4.99
CA LEU A 361 13.40 18.75 5.69
C LEU A 361 14.31 19.73 6.44
N ASP A 362 15.39 19.26 7.07
CA ASP A 362 16.37 20.12 7.74
C ASP A 362 17.06 21.09 6.77
N LEU A 363 17.53 20.56 5.63
CA LEU A 363 18.15 21.38 4.59
C LEU A 363 17.15 22.38 3.99
N TRP A 364 15.92 21.95 3.72
CA TRP A 364 14.86 22.82 3.21
C TRP A 364 14.50 23.94 4.21
N ALA A 365 14.32 23.61 5.49
CA ALA A 365 14.05 24.59 6.54
C ALA A 365 15.17 25.64 6.61
N ALA A 366 16.42 25.20 6.55
CA ALA A 366 17.61 26.06 6.53
C ALA A 366 17.78 26.89 5.24
N GLY A 367 16.95 26.69 4.20
CA GLY A 367 17.05 27.40 2.92
C GLY A 367 18.05 26.79 1.93
N HIS A 368 18.54 25.58 2.19
CA HIS A 368 19.49 24.85 1.33
C HIS A 368 18.77 23.92 0.35
N PHE A 369 17.97 24.49 -0.54
CA PHE A 369 17.19 23.75 -1.52
C PHE A 369 16.99 24.51 -2.83
N LEU A 370 16.66 23.79 -3.89
CA LEU A 370 16.23 24.31 -5.18
C LEU A 370 14.75 24.71 -5.11
N SER A 371 14.50 25.99 -5.33
CA SER A 371 13.15 26.57 -5.46
C SER A 371 12.57 26.26 -6.84
N ASP A 372 12.27 24.98 -7.09
CA ASP A 372 11.95 24.44 -8.42
C ASP A 372 10.46 24.13 -8.63
N TRP A 373 9.58 24.65 -7.76
CA TRP A 373 8.14 24.58 -7.96
C TRP A 373 7.59 25.79 -8.71
N THR A 374 6.64 25.52 -9.61
CA THR A 374 5.89 26.54 -10.36
C THR A 374 4.39 26.28 -10.26
N PRO A 375 3.55 27.31 -10.07
CA PRO A 375 2.09 27.18 -10.08
C PRO A 375 1.60 26.54 -11.38
N GLY A 376 0.64 25.62 -11.28
CA GLY A 376 0.10 24.91 -12.45
C GLY A 376 1.10 24.03 -13.21
N GLN A 377 2.22 23.61 -12.58
CA GLN A 377 3.19 22.69 -13.18
C GLN A 377 2.48 21.46 -13.76
N LYS A 378 2.76 21.14 -15.02
CA LYS A 378 2.21 19.97 -15.70
C LYS A 378 3.15 18.77 -15.50
N TYR A 379 2.55 17.62 -15.27
CA TYR A 379 3.25 16.34 -15.22
C TYR A 379 2.99 15.54 -16.51
N PRO A 380 3.90 14.63 -16.88
CA PRO A 380 3.65 13.63 -17.93
C PRO A 380 2.28 12.97 -17.78
N ALA A 381 1.53 12.85 -18.87
CA ALA A 381 0.21 12.20 -18.85
C ALA A 381 0.30 10.72 -19.22
N GLN A 382 1.38 10.34 -19.91
CA GLN A 382 1.68 8.97 -20.32
C GLN A 382 3.20 8.75 -20.33
N LEU A 383 3.63 7.49 -20.29
CA LEU A 383 5.06 7.14 -20.24
C LEU A 383 5.86 7.69 -21.43
N SER A 384 5.25 7.79 -22.62
CA SER A 384 5.91 8.35 -23.81
C SER A 384 6.22 9.84 -23.71
N ASP A 385 5.63 10.56 -22.74
CA ASP A 385 5.96 11.96 -22.47
C ASP A 385 7.23 12.08 -21.60
N VAL A 386 7.70 10.98 -21.00
CA VAL A 386 8.93 10.92 -20.20
C VAL A 386 10.12 10.69 -21.14
N PRO A 387 11.25 11.41 -20.97
CA PRO A 387 12.45 11.17 -21.77
C PRO A 387 12.88 9.70 -21.71
N LEU A 388 13.31 9.13 -22.84
CA LEU A 388 13.63 7.70 -22.95
C LEU A 388 14.59 7.19 -21.86
N GLN A 389 15.61 7.99 -21.52
CA GLN A 389 16.59 7.64 -20.49
C GLN A 389 15.97 7.56 -19.07
N GLU A 390 14.86 8.25 -18.83
CA GLU A 390 14.21 8.35 -17.52
C GLU A 390 13.03 7.37 -17.38
N GLN A 391 12.52 6.82 -18.49
CA GLN A 391 11.39 5.90 -18.47
C GLN A 391 11.59 4.68 -17.57
N PRO A 392 12.76 3.99 -17.55
CA PRO A 392 12.97 2.86 -16.66
C PRO A 392 12.85 3.22 -15.17
N THR A 393 13.49 4.32 -14.76
CA THR A 393 13.42 4.82 -13.38
C THR A 393 12.01 5.29 -13.03
N MET A 394 11.28 5.92 -13.96
CA MET A 394 9.89 6.30 -13.75
C MET A 394 9.01 5.08 -13.44
N LEU A 395 9.18 3.98 -14.17
CA LEU A 395 8.45 2.73 -13.92
C LEU A 395 8.76 2.15 -12.55
N ASP A 396 10.05 2.05 -12.20
CA ASP A 396 10.51 1.53 -10.90
C ASP A 396 9.93 2.34 -9.74
N HIS A 397 9.94 3.68 -9.88
CA HIS A 397 9.40 4.58 -8.88
C HIS A 397 7.87 4.53 -8.81
N ALA A 398 7.17 4.56 -9.94
CA ALA A 398 5.71 4.58 -9.99
C ALA A 398 5.09 3.37 -9.28
N ALA A 399 5.66 2.18 -9.49
CA ALA A 399 5.15 0.96 -8.86
C ALA A 399 5.23 1.03 -7.32
N MET A 400 6.33 1.55 -6.77
CA MET A 400 6.56 1.60 -5.33
C MET A 400 6.00 2.86 -4.65
N ASP A 401 5.82 3.95 -5.38
CA ASP A 401 5.21 5.16 -4.82
C ASP A 401 3.70 4.99 -4.56
N ASP A 402 3.10 4.00 -5.22
CA ASP A 402 1.75 3.52 -4.96
C ASP A 402 1.69 2.31 -4.02
N CYS A 403 2.75 2.05 -3.25
CA CYS A 403 2.73 1.15 -2.10
C CYS A 403 2.89 1.93 -0.80
N LEU A 404 2.34 1.37 0.28
CA LEU A 404 2.44 1.97 1.60
C LEU A 404 3.76 1.58 2.27
N ALA A 405 4.30 2.50 3.06
CA ALA A 405 5.32 2.21 4.04
C ALA A 405 4.81 2.63 5.42
N ASP A 406 4.94 1.72 6.36
CA ASP A 406 4.70 1.88 7.79
C ASP A 406 3.25 2.27 8.19
N ALA A 407 2.76 1.90 9.37
CA ALA A 407 3.36 0.91 10.26
C ALA A 407 3.60 -0.43 9.53
N PHE A 408 4.63 -1.15 9.94
CA PHE A 408 4.73 -2.55 9.57
C PHE A 408 4.08 -3.38 10.67
N HIS A 409 2.74 -3.38 10.67
CA HIS A 409 1.88 -4.10 11.61
C HIS A 409 0.72 -4.89 10.95
N PRO A 410 0.97 -5.79 9.97
CA PRO A 410 2.19 -5.97 9.20
C PRO A 410 2.31 -4.94 8.04
N GLY A 411 1.28 -4.17 7.72
CA GLY A 411 1.21 -3.33 6.51
C GLY A 411 0.23 -3.90 5.48
N CYS A 412 0.07 -3.29 4.31
CA CYS A 412 -0.90 -3.75 3.30
C CYS A 412 -0.30 -4.66 2.22
N GLU A 413 0.67 -4.16 1.44
CA GLU A 413 1.20 -4.91 0.28
C GLU A 413 2.33 -5.87 0.63
N ILE A 414 3.35 -5.34 1.29
CA ILE A 414 4.60 -5.99 1.73
C ILE A 414 5.07 -5.26 3.01
N THR A 415 6.05 -5.82 3.73
CA THR A 415 6.36 -5.37 5.10
C THR A 415 7.84 -5.08 5.36
N TRP A 416 8.23 -4.99 6.62
CA TRP A 416 9.53 -4.55 7.13
C TRP A 416 10.78 -5.22 6.53
N PRO A 417 10.79 -6.45 5.96
CA PRO A 417 11.95 -6.94 5.23
C PRO A 417 12.43 -5.96 4.15
N MET A 418 11.49 -5.24 3.53
CA MET A 418 11.81 -4.29 2.46
C MET A 418 12.68 -3.11 2.91
N ARG A 419 12.83 -2.85 4.22
CA ARG A 419 13.78 -1.85 4.73
C ARG A 419 15.20 -2.38 5.01
N HIS A 420 15.53 -3.58 4.51
CA HIS A 420 16.86 -4.19 4.66
C HIS A 420 17.61 -4.22 3.33
N ALA A 421 18.82 -3.67 3.31
CA ALA A 421 19.65 -3.60 2.11
C ALA A 421 20.02 -4.98 1.53
N SER A 422 20.11 -6.00 2.39
CA SER A 422 20.43 -7.39 2.00
C SER A 422 19.39 -8.01 1.06
N MET A 423 18.15 -7.51 1.07
CA MET A 423 17.07 -7.91 0.16
C MET A 423 17.32 -7.50 -1.29
N TYR A 424 18.29 -6.61 -1.54
CA TYR A 424 18.50 -5.99 -2.85
C TYR A 424 19.89 -6.29 -3.39
N ARG A 425 19.96 -6.52 -4.72
CA ARG A 425 21.24 -6.60 -5.45
C ARG A 425 21.64 -5.26 -6.08
N ALA A 426 20.66 -4.41 -6.33
CA ALA A 426 20.78 -3.03 -6.81
C ALA A 426 19.48 -2.28 -6.44
N PRO A 427 19.41 -0.94 -6.53
CA PRO A 427 18.18 -0.19 -6.31
C PRO A 427 17.00 -0.79 -7.09
N PHE A 428 15.88 -1.04 -6.40
CA PHE A 428 14.66 -1.66 -6.94
C PHE A 428 14.84 -3.06 -7.57
N ARG A 429 15.93 -3.77 -7.26
CA ARG A 429 16.21 -5.13 -7.74
C ARG A 429 16.32 -6.10 -6.58
N ILE A 430 15.27 -6.90 -6.38
CA ILE A 430 15.27 -7.97 -5.35
C ILE A 430 16.42 -8.94 -5.59
N ARG A 431 17.14 -9.29 -4.54
CA ARG A 431 18.16 -10.33 -4.59
C ARG A 431 17.46 -11.67 -4.70
N GLU A 432 17.39 -12.20 -5.91
CA GLU A 432 16.88 -13.55 -6.15
C GLU A 432 17.87 -14.60 -5.65
N ALA A 433 17.37 -15.72 -5.12
CA ALA A 433 18.19 -16.86 -4.73
C ALA A 433 18.88 -17.52 -5.94
N ALA A 434 19.97 -18.25 -5.67
CA ALA A 434 20.65 -19.04 -6.68
C ALA A 434 19.76 -20.15 -7.24
N GLU A 435 20.17 -20.77 -8.36
CA GLU A 435 19.42 -21.85 -9.00
C GLU A 435 19.12 -23.01 -8.02
N ASN A 436 17.88 -23.50 -8.06
CA ASN A 436 17.36 -24.59 -7.22
C ASN A 436 17.44 -24.31 -5.70
N PRO A 437 16.87 -23.19 -5.22
CA PRO A 437 16.82 -22.91 -3.80
C PRO A 437 15.88 -23.90 -3.09
N PRO A 438 16.00 -24.08 -1.76
CA PRO A 438 15.03 -24.86 -1.01
C PRO A 438 13.60 -24.36 -1.21
N GLU A 439 12.66 -25.26 -1.46
CA GLU A 439 11.23 -24.92 -1.67
C GLU A 439 10.60 -24.21 -0.46
N LEU A 440 11.09 -24.50 0.75
CA LEU A 440 10.68 -23.87 2.00
C LEU A 440 11.86 -23.89 2.97
N GLN A 441 12.34 -22.72 3.36
CA GLN A 441 13.41 -22.59 4.36
C GLN A 441 12.82 -22.11 5.68
N LEU A 442 12.91 -22.94 6.72
CA LEU A 442 12.47 -22.61 8.08
C LEU A 442 13.68 -22.47 9.02
N TYR A 443 13.50 -21.70 10.06
CA TYR A 443 14.50 -21.29 11.04
C TYR A 443 14.21 -21.86 12.44
N GLY A 444 13.70 -23.10 12.49
CA GLY A 444 13.27 -23.77 13.72
C GLY A 444 11.81 -23.49 14.08
N SER A 445 11.40 -23.81 15.31
CA SER A 445 10.02 -23.64 15.78
C SER A 445 9.64 -22.19 16.11
N ARG A 446 10.64 -21.32 16.31
CA ARG A 446 10.49 -19.88 16.62
C ARG A 446 11.49 -19.07 15.80
N LEU A 447 11.02 -18.00 15.16
CA LEU A 447 11.89 -17.02 14.51
C LEU A 447 12.10 -15.86 15.49
N THR A 448 13.35 -15.62 15.89
CA THR A 448 13.71 -14.52 16.79
C THR A 448 14.28 -13.34 16.01
N PRO A 449 14.30 -12.12 16.58
CA PRO A 449 15.02 -10.98 15.98
C PRO A 449 16.46 -11.32 15.57
N ALA A 450 17.21 -11.98 16.46
CA ALA A 450 18.60 -12.35 16.20
C ALA A 450 18.74 -13.32 15.00
N VAL A 451 17.81 -14.26 14.83
CA VAL A 451 17.82 -15.19 13.69
C VAL A 451 17.32 -14.51 12.42
N ALA A 452 16.30 -13.66 12.52
CA ALA A 452 15.75 -12.93 11.39
C ALA A 452 16.79 -12.00 10.74
N LEU A 453 17.59 -11.33 11.58
CA LEU A 453 18.59 -10.34 11.18
C LEU A 453 20.00 -10.92 10.93
N SER A 454 20.19 -12.23 11.10
CA SER A 454 21.51 -12.86 10.86
C SER A 454 21.82 -12.98 9.37
N GLU A 455 23.10 -13.18 9.03
CA GLU A 455 23.54 -13.39 7.64
C GLU A 455 22.91 -14.62 6.97
N SER A 456 22.62 -15.65 7.76
CA SER A 456 21.92 -16.85 7.28
C SER A 456 20.40 -16.72 7.36
N GLY A 457 19.89 -15.59 7.83
CA GLY A 457 18.48 -15.33 8.07
C GLY A 457 17.66 -15.12 6.79
N PRO A 458 16.34 -14.91 6.94
CA PRO A 458 15.39 -14.79 5.83
C PRO A 458 15.50 -13.49 5.01
N LEU A 459 16.39 -12.57 5.36
CA LEU A 459 16.45 -11.21 4.80
C LEU A 459 17.50 -11.02 3.70
N TYR A 460 17.94 -12.10 3.05
CA TYR A 460 18.95 -12.05 1.99
C TYR A 460 18.34 -12.39 0.62
N ALA A 461 18.64 -13.57 0.09
CA ALA A 461 18.17 -13.97 -1.23
C ALA A 461 16.78 -14.59 -1.15
N GLN A 462 15.90 -14.16 -2.04
CA GLN A 462 14.47 -14.45 -1.99
C GLN A 462 14.08 -15.48 -3.05
N VAL A 463 13.09 -16.31 -2.72
CA VAL A 463 12.37 -17.17 -3.67
C VAL A 463 10.91 -16.72 -3.79
N ALA A 464 10.19 -17.26 -4.78
CA ALA A 464 8.76 -16.99 -4.91
C ALA A 464 8.01 -17.23 -3.58
N GLY A 465 7.21 -16.25 -3.17
CA GLY A 465 6.43 -16.23 -1.93
C GLY A 465 7.10 -15.56 -0.74
N ASP A 466 8.38 -15.20 -0.82
CA ASP A 466 9.13 -14.71 0.34
C ASP A 466 8.83 -13.26 0.73
N LEU A 467 8.29 -12.46 -0.19
CA LEU A 467 8.00 -11.05 0.06
C LEU A 467 6.68 -10.91 0.83
N THR A 468 5.70 -11.79 0.54
CA THR A 468 4.34 -11.72 1.09
C THR A 468 4.08 -12.69 2.25
N ARG A 469 4.97 -13.65 2.52
CA ARG A 469 4.80 -14.65 3.61
C ARG A 469 4.61 -14.08 5.01
N TRP A 470 5.10 -12.85 5.22
CA TRP A 470 5.04 -12.11 6.48
C TRP A 470 3.67 -11.50 6.78
N MET A 471 2.85 -11.33 5.75
CA MET A 471 1.57 -10.63 5.86
C MET A 471 0.54 -11.50 6.59
N ALA A 472 -0.59 -10.89 6.94
CA ALA A 472 -1.74 -11.59 7.50
C ALA A 472 -2.24 -12.72 6.58
N VAL A 473 -2.73 -13.79 7.22
CA VAL A 473 -3.43 -14.88 6.54
C VAL A 473 -4.80 -15.10 7.20
N PRO A 474 -5.91 -14.87 6.46
CA PRO A 474 -5.96 -14.26 5.12
C PRO A 474 -5.84 -12.72 5.17
N TRP A 475 -5.45 -12.06 4.07
CA TRP A 475 -5.26 -10.60 4.03
C TRP A 475 -6.51 -9.76 4.38
N GLN A 476 -7.71 -10.30 4.18
CA GLN A 476 -8.96 -9.61 4.45
C GLN A 476 -9.14 -9.28 5.94
N THR A 477 -8.67 -10.14 6.85
CA THR A 477 -8.81 -9.91 8.29
C THR A 477 -7.97 -8.72 8.75
N ASP A 478 -6.80 -8.54 8.13
CA ASP A 478 -5.97 -7.36 8.32
C ASP A 478 -6.65 -6.11 7.78
N THR A 479 -7.15 -6.14 6.54
CA THR A 479 -7.87 -4.99 5.96
C THR A 479 -9.06 -4.52 6.82
N ALA A 480 -9.84 -5.45 7.38
CA ALA A 480 -10.94 -5.12 8.29
C ALA A 480 -10.48 -4.57 9.66
N SER A 481 -9.21 -4.78 10.00
CA SER A 481 -8.54 -4.33 11.23
C SER A 481 -7.61 -3.13 11.00
N CYS A 482 -7.53 -2.57 9.79
CA CYS A 482 -6.71 -1.40 9.48
C CYS A 482 -7.48 -0.09 9.75
N ARG A 483 -7.70 0.25 11.03
CA ARG A 483 -8.57 1.39 11.41
C ARG A 483 -7.82 2.62 11.93
N SER A 484 -8.60 3.60 12.34
CA SER A 484 -8.17 4.81 13.03
C SER A 484 -8.73 4.87 14.45
N GLY A 485 -8.08 5.64 15.32
CA GLY A 485 -8.65 6.03 16.60
C GLY A 485 -8.89 4.86 17.55
N TYR A 486 -7.97 3.89 17.61
CA TYR A 486 -7.98 2.88 18.66
C TYR A 486 -7.90 3.57 20.03
N TYR A 487 -9.08 3.75 20.64
CA TYR A 487 -9.31 4.67 21.75
C TYR A 487 -8.76 4.20 23.09
N ALA A 488 -8.66 2.87 23.24
CA ALA A 488 -8.21 2.26 24.47
C ALA A 488 -6.82 2.78 24.84
N GLY A 489 -6.77 3.73 25.79
CA GLY A 489 -5.56 4.28 26.39
C GLY A 489 -5.26 5.76 26.15
N TYR A 490 -5.89 6.44 25.18
CA TYR A 490 -5.67 7.89 24.98
C TYR A 490 -6.68 8.77 25.77
N GLY A 491 -7.82 8.20 26.16
CA GLY A 491 -8.92 8.89 26.87
C GLY A 491 -9.67 9.90 25.97
N PRO A 492 -10.71 10.58 26.50
CA PRO A 492 -11.57 11.50 25.73
C PRO A 492 -10.86 12.80 25.28
N ARG A 493 -9.52 12.87 25.36
CA ARG A 493 -8.72 14.07 25.09
C ARG A 493 -8.22 14.17 23.64
N TYR A 494 -8.41 13.15 22.80
CA TYR A 494 -7.87 13.10 21.45
C TYR A 494 -8.97 12.88 20.38
N ASP A 495 -8.67 13.33 19.16
CA ASP A 495 -9.54 13.23 17.98
C ASP A 495 -9.89 11.74 17.71
N PRO A 496 -11.19 11.38 17.58
CA PRO A 496 -11.63 10.00 17.31
C PRO A 496 -11.13 9.39 16.00
N TYR A 497 -10.61 10.21 15.10
CA TYR A 497 -10.19 9.78 13.77
C TYR A 497 -8.67 9.58 13.67
N LEU A 498 -7.92 9.84 14.75
CA LEU A 498 -6.46 9.83 14.73
C LEU A 498 -5.88 9.20 16.02
N PRO A 499 -4.70 8.56 15.95
CA PRO A 499 -3.94 8.24 14.74
C PRO A 499 -4.64 7.20 13.85
N THR A 500 -4.13 6.97 12.64
CA THR A 500 -4.67 5.97 11.69
C THR A 500 -3.57 5.06 11.14
N PHE A 501 -3.93 3.86 10.69
CA PHE A 501 -3.00 2.98 9.96
C PHE A 501 -2.77 3.47 8.52
N TRP A 502 -3.65 3.09 7.58
CA TRP A 502 -3.38 3.22 6.15
C TRP A 502 -4.56 3.76 5.34
N PRO A 503 -5.02 4.99 5.62
CA PRO A 503 -6.23 5.55 4.98
C PRO A 503 -6.14 5.62 3.44
N ALA A 504 -4.94 5.71 2.86
CA ALA A 504 -4.75 5.71 1.40
C ALA A 504 -5.10 4.37 0.72
N ARG A 505 -5.05 3.23 1.43
CA ARG A 505 -5.45 1.91 0.88
C ARG A 505 -6.71 1.38 1.53
N VAL A 506 -6.90 1.65 2.82
CA VAL A 506 -8.06 1.26 3.61
C VAL A 506 -8.69 2.52 4.21
N PRO A 507 -9.61 3.18 3.49
CA PRO A 507 -10.23 4.40 3.98
C PRO A 507 -10.94 4.20 5.32
N ASN A 508 -10.96 5.23 6.18
CA ASN A 508 -11.67 5.18 7.46
C ASN A 508 -12.96 5.98 7.41
N GLN A 509 -12.90 7.24 6.95
CA GLN A 509 -14.07 8.09 6.78
C GLN A 509 -14.05 8.76 5.41
N VAL A 510 -15.17 8.70 4.69
CA VAL A 510 -15.26 9.03 3.27
C VAL A 510 -16.37 10.03 2.97
N LEU A 511 -16.22 10.77 1.87
CA LEU A 511 -17.33 11.53 1.27
C LEU A 511 -18.20 10.56 0.46
N THR A 512 -19.46 10.40 0.85
CA THR A 512 -20.38 9.49 0.16
C THR A 512 -20.92 10.09 -1.13
N GLN A 513 -21.36 9.24 -2.06
CA GLN A 513 -22.06 9.67 -3.27
C GLN A 513 -23.29 10.55 -2.95
N GLU A 514 -24.09 10.19 -1.94
CA GLU A 514 -25.25 10.98 -1.51
C GLU A 514 -24.85 12.38 -0.99
N ALA A 515 -23.78 12.45 -0.19
CA ALA A 515 -23.28 13.73 0.30
C ALA A 515 -22.76 14.58 -0.87
N TYR A 516 -21.98 13.99 -1.77
CA TYR A 516 -21.49 14.65 -2.98
C TYR A 516 -22.63 15.22 -3.84
N GLU A 517 -23.72 14.47 -4.05
CA GLU A 517 -24.90 14.95 -4.78
C GLU A 517 -25.50 16.21 -4.15
N LYS A 518 -25.57 16.28 -2.81
CA LYS A 518 -25.97 17.50 -2.10
C LYS A 518 -24.97 18.63 -2.26
N VAL A 519 -23.66 18.35 -2.31
CA VAL A 519 -22.64 19.40 -2.49
C VAL A 519 -22.79 20.09 -3.86
N ILE A 520 -23.03 19.31 -4.92
CA ILE A 520 -23.10 19.85 -6.29
C ILE A 520 -24.47 20.41 -6.67
N ASP A 521 -25.53 20.11 -5.90
CA ASP A 521 -26.86 20.65 -6.13
C ASP A 521 -26.92 22.15 -5.83
N THR A 522 -27.06 22.97 -6.87
CA THR A 522 -27.12 24.44 -6.74
C THR A 522 -28.45 24.97 -6.22
N GLU A 523 -29.50 24.14 -6.19
CA GLU A 523 -30.81 24.52 -5.67
C GLU A 523 -30.88 24.43 -4.13
N LEU A 524 -29.95 23.70 -3.51
CA LEU A 524 -29.87 23.60 -2.05
C LEU A 524 -29.23 24.86 -1.42
N PRO A 525 -29.69 25.28 -0.22
CA PRO A 525 -29.05 26.34 0.53
C PRO A 525 -27.56 26.07 0.77
N ARG A 526 -26.73 27.11 0.64
CA ARG A 526 -25.26 27.01 0.76
C ARG A 526 -24.81 26.28 2.03
N GLU A 527 -25.44 26.58 3.16
CA GLU A 527 -25.13 25.96 4.45
C GLU A 527 -25.32 24.44 4.43
N GLN A 528 -26.37 23.94 3.77
CA GLN A 528 -26.62 22.50 3.64
C GLN A 528 -25.56 21.83 2.76
N ARG A 529 -25.15 22.50 1.68
CA ARG A 529 -24.09 22.00 0.79
C ARG A 529 -22.74 21.95 1.51
N VAL A 530 -22.41 22.97 2.30
CA VAL A 530 -21.20 23.02 3.12
C VAL A 530 -21.24 21.95 4.22
N ALA A 531 -22.38 21.76 4.87
CA ALA A 531 -22.57 20.68 5.85
C ALA A 531 -22.38 19.30 5.21
N ALA A 532 -22.98 19.06 4.04
CA ALA A 532 -22.79 17.82 3.29
C ALA A 532 -21.32 17.61 2.89
N PHE A 533 -20.62 18.65 2.44
CA PHE A 533 -19.20 18.57 2.10
C PHE A 533 -18.30 18.28 3.31
N ASN A 534 -18.70 18.64 4.52
CA ASN A 534 -17.91 18.37 5.73
C ASN A 534 -18.31 17.06 6.42
N ARG A 535 -19.44 16.46 6.05
CA ARG A 535 -19.87 15.16 6.56
C ARG A 535 -19.00 14.04 5.98
N ARG A 536 -18.47 13.19 6.85
CA ARG A 536 -17.71 11.99 6.47
C ARG A 536 -18.32 10.77 7.14
N GLU A 537 -18.61 9.75 6.37
CA GLU A 537 -19.21 8.51 6.84
C GLU A 537 -18.14 7.42 7.02
N SER A 538 -18.33 6.53 8.00
CA SER A 538 -17.46 5.36 8.18
C SER A 538 -17.41 4.52 6.91
N TRP A 539 -16.22 4.19 6.43
CA TRP A 539 -16.04 3.26 5.31
C TRP A 539 -16.45 1.82 5.70
N PHE A 540 -16.21 1.45 6.96
CA PHE A 540 -16.52 0.12 7.51
C PHE A 540 -18.03 -0.14 7.67
N ARG A 541 -18.90 0.87 7.48
CA ARG A 541 -20.35 0.67 7.50
C ARG A 541 -20.84 -0.40 6.53
N THR A 542 -20.10 -0.65 5.45
CA THR A 542 -20.35 -1.73 4.47
C THR A 542 -20.27 -3.12 5.08
N LEU A 543 -19.44 -3.31 6.11
CA LEU A 543 -19.33 -4.59 6.83
C LEU A 543 -20.51 -4.85 7.78
N GLY A 544 -21.43 -3.90 7.95
CA GLY A 544 -22.59 -4.04 8.84
C GLY A 544 -22.25 -4.07 10.32
N GLU A 545 -23.27 -4.15 11.18
CA GLU A 545 -23.09 -4.19 12.63
C GLU A 545 -22.69 -5.59 13.12
N GLY A 546 -21.85 -5.66 14.16
CA GLY A 546 -21.47 -6.92 14.79
C GLY A 546 -20.20 -6.83 15.62
N ALA A 547 -19.87 -7.93 16.29
CA ALA A 547 -18.59 -8.09 16.97
C ALA A 547 -17.43 -8.17 15.96
N TYR A 548 -16.21 -7.91 16.43
CA TYR A 548 -14.98 -7.91 15.63
C TYR A 548 -14.85 -9.14 14.70
N GLU A 549 -15.05 -10.36 15.20
CA GLU A 549 -14.96 -11.59 14.39
C GLU A 549 -15.96 -11.60 13.22
N SER A 550 -17.16 -11.04 13.41
CA SER A 550 -18.16 -10.93 12.35
C SER A 550 -17.67 -10.04 11.22
N GLU A 551 -17.03 -8.92 11.54
CA GLU A 551 -16.57 -7.94 10.54
C GLU A 551 -15.39 -8.47 9.72
N ILE A 552 -14.41 -9.10 10.38
CA ILE A 552 -13.28 -9.70 9.65
C ILE A 552 -13.73 -10.84 8.74
N ASN A 553 -14.70 -11.67 9.16
CA ASN A 553 -15.22 -12.75 8.33
C ASN A 553 -16.15 -12.23 7.20
N ARG A 554 -16.86 -11.12 7.41
CA ARG A 554 -17.61 -10.45 6.33
C ARG A 554 -16.68 -9.84 5.29
N MET A 555 -15.55 -9.26 5.70
CA MET A 555 -14.55 -8.78 4.73
C MET A 555 -14.01 -9.93 3.87
N ILE A 556 -13.84 -11.14 4.42
CA ILE A 556 -13.45 -12.32 3.62
C ILE A 556 -14.42 -12.60 2.47
N SER A 557 -15.73 -12.54 2.71
CA SER A 557 -16.74 -12.85 1.69
C SER A 557 -17.22 -11.64 0.87
N HIS A 558 -17.00 -10.42 1.34
CA HIS A 558 -17.57 -9.18 0.79
C HIS A 558 -16.55 -8.06 0.52
N PHE A 559 -15.24 -8.36 0.46
CA PHE A 559 -14.23 -7.32 0.17
C PHE A 559 -14.56 -6.54 -1.12
N GLY A 560 -15.12 -7.22 -2.13
CA GLY A 560 -15.52 -6.62 -3.39
C GLY A 560 -16.62 -5.56 -3.24
N ASP A 561 -17.43 -5.59 -2.17
CA ASP A 561 -18.54 -4.66 -1.95
C ASP A 561 -18.08 -3.33 -1.32
N MET A 562 -16.87 -3.30 -0.75
CA MET A 562 -16.33 -2.13 -0.07
C MET A 562 -16.19 -0.91 -0.99
N GLY A 563 -16.40 0.29 -0.44
CA GLY A 563 -16.34 1.52 -1.23
C GLY A 563 -14.95 1.77 -1.83
N VAL A 564 -14.90 2.21 -3.09
CA VAL A 564 -13.66 2.63 -3.75
C VAL A 564 -13.72 4.14 -3.97
N ILE A 565 -12.70 4.88 -3.58
CA ILE A 565 -12.66 6.33 -3.69
C ILE A 565 -12.25 6.72 -5.12
N GLU A 566 -13.07 7.56 -5.75
CA GLU A 566 -12.90 7.97 -7.15
C GLU A 566 -13.02 9.50 -7.29
N ASN A 567 -12.28 10.08 -8.23
CA ASN A 567 -12.43 11.50 -8.51
C ASN A 567 -13.82 11.82 -9.09
N ARG A 568 -14.34 12.98 -8.71
CA ARG A 568 -15.56 13.59 -9.22
C ARG A 568 -15.32 15.10 -9.42
N PRO A 569 -15.95 15.73 -10.41
CA PRO A 569 -15.88 17.17 -10.59
C PRO A 569 -16.55 17.89 -9.41
N GLY A 570 -15.93 18.94 -8.90
CA GLY A 570 -16.53 19.85 -7.94
C GLY A 570 -16.95 21.18 -8.58
N PRO A 571 -17.65 22.05 -7.84
CA PRO A 571 -17.97 23.41 -8.30
C PRO A 571 -16.70 24.22 -8.62
N LEU A 572 -16.62 24.79 -9.82
CA LEU A 572 -15.45 25.57 -10.26
C LEU A 572 -15.42 26.96 -9.62
N GLY A 573 -14.23 27.40 -9.20
CA GLY A 573 -14.00 28.74 -8.66
C GLY A 573 -14.68 29.00 -7.30
N ASP A 574 -15.06 27.94 -6.60
CA ASP A 574 -15.76 28.02 -5.34
C ASP A 574 -14.76 28.05 -4.15
N LYS A 575 -15.02 28.93 -3.18
CA LYS A 575 -14.14 29.07 -2.00
C LYS A 575 -14.28 27.91 -1.00
N ASP A 576 -15.48 27.32 -0.90
CA ASP A 576 -15.80 26.31 0.11
C ASP A 576 -15.66 24.88 -0.46
N PHE A 577 -15.60 24.74 -1.79
CA PHE A 577 -15.56 23.44 -2.47
C PHE A 577 -14.39 23.35 -3.45
N PRO A 578 -13.58 22.29 -3.40
CA PRO A 578 -12.50 22.10 -4.37
C PRO A 578 -13.06 21.79 -5.78
N PRO A 579 -12.30 22.11 -6.85
CA PRO A 579 -12.71 21.82 -8.23
C PRO A 579 -12.72 20.32 -8.56
N VAL A 580 -12.05 19.50 -7.76
CA VAL A 580 -12.09 18.03 -7.82
C VAL A 580 -12.31 17.51 -6.40
N MET A 581 -13.25 16.59 -6.26
CA MET A 581 -13.52 15.87 -5.01
C MET A 581 -13.19 14.39 -5.22
N GLN A 582 -12.83 13.67 -4.16
CA GLN A 582 -12.83 12.21 -4.21
C GLN A 582 -14.01 11.65 -3.42
N VAL A 583 -14.79 10.79 -4.07
CA VAL A 583 -16.11 10.33 -3.62
C VAL A 583 -16.13 8.81 -3.64
N GLU A 584 -16.74 8.23 -2.62
CA GLU A 584 -16.90 6.80 -2.53
C GLU A 584 -17.88 6.26 -3.59
N ASN A 585 -17.40 5.33 -4.41
CA ASN A 585 -18.18 4.44 -5.25
C ASN A 585 -18.38 3.10 -4.55
N ARG A 586 -19.57 2.87 -4.02
CA ARG A 586 -19.96 1.65 -3.29
C ARG A 586 -21.10 0.94 -4.01
N ILE A 587 -21.04 -0.39 -4.08
CA ILE A 587 -22.15 -1.20 -4.55
C ILE A 587 -23.00 -1.62 -3.37
N ALA A 588 -24.30 -1.38 -3.51
CA ALA A 588 -25.35 -1.61 -2.55
C ALA A 588 -25.48 -0.57 -1.41
N PRO A 589 -26.74 -0.23 -1.02
CA PRO A 589 -27.03 0.12 0.36
C PRO A 589 -26.76 -1.13 1.23
N ALA A 590 -26.45 -0.94 2.52
CA ALA A 590 -26.33 -2.06 3.45
C ALA A 590 -27.48 -3.08 3.24
N PRO A 591 -27.21 -4.40 3.25
CA PRO A 591 -28.22 -5.42 2.97
C PRO A 591 -29.54 -5.13 3.69
N SER A 592 -30.66 -5.19 2.99
CA SER A 592 -31.99 -4.70 3.43
C SER A 592 -32.51 -5.31 4.73
N HIS A 593 -31.90 -6.40 5.21
CA HIS A 593 -32.19 -6.96 6.54
C HIS A 593 -31.60 -6.13 7.70
N MET A 594 -30.73 -5.16 7.41
CA MET A 594 -30.19 -4.18 8.37
C MET A 594 -30.94 -2.83 8.36
N LEU A 595 -32.00 -2.69 7.55
CA LEU A 595 -32.83 -1.47 7.48
C LEU A 595 -34.08 -1.51 8.38
N LYS A 596 -34.20 -2.49 9.29
CA LYS A 596 -35.32 -2.56 10.25
C LYS A 596 -35.12 -1.67 11.50
N THR A 597 -34.59 -0.45 11.34
CA THR A 597 -34.59 0.58 12.41
C THR A 597 -34.28 1.97 11.85
N ALA A 598 -34.93 2.39 10.76
CA ALA A 598 -34.83 3.78 10.33
C ALA A 598 -36.08 4.24 9.57
N VAL A 599 -37.20 4.33 10.30
CA VAL A 599 -38.21 5.35 10.00
C VAL A 599 -38.09 6.37 11.13
N GLN A 600 -37.23 7.36 10.95
CA GLN A 600 -37.28 8.60 11.73
C GLN A 600 -37.82 9.72 10.84
N PRO A 601 -38.66 10.62 11.39
CA PRO A 601 -39.17 11.77 10.66
C PRO A 601 -38.02 12.69 10.22
N ALA A 602 -38.18 13.31 9.04
CA ALA A 602 -37.20 14.21 8.47
C ALA A 602 -36.79 15.31 9.46
N GLY A 603 -35.50 15.41 9.78
CA GLY A 603 -34.93 16.47 10.61
C GLY A 603 -33.97 16.04 11.73
N GLN A 604 -33.79 14.74 11.99
CA GLN A 604 -32.76 14.24 12.92
C GLN A 604 -31.69 13.48 12.16
N GLU A 605 -30.46 14.01 12.16
CA GLU A 605 -29.30 13.25 11.72
C GLU A 605 -29.13 12.04 12.63
N ALA A 606 -29.04 10.84 12.04
CA ALA A 606 -28.63 9.66 12.78
C ALA A 606 -27.25 9.93 13.41
N PRO A 607 -27.05 9.62 14.70
CA PRO A 607 -25.73 9.73 15.30
C PRO A 607 -24.74 8.92 14.46
N PRO A 608 -23.52 9.43 14.23
CA PRO A 608 -22.53 8.70 13.45
C PRO A 608 -22.36 7.31 14.04
N ARG A 609 -22.28 6.28 13.19
CA ARG A 609 -21.95 4.93 13.64
C ARG A 609 -20.64 5.00 14.39
N ILE A 610 -20.75 4.76 15.70
CA ILE A 610 -19.62 4.61 16.60
C ILE A 610 -18.85 3.36 16.15
N GLU A 611 -17.56 3.52 15.85
CA GLU A 611 -16.73 2.43 15.35
C GLU A 611 -16.60 1.32 16.42
N PRO A 612 -16.57 0.03 16.05
CA PRO A 612 -16.43 -1.14 16.92
C PRO A 612 -15.23 -1.17 17.89
N PHE A 613 -14.43 -0.11 17.98
CA PHE A 613 -13.34 0.01 18.96
C PHE A 613 -13.53 1.22 19.89
N ASP A 614 -14.76 1.77 19.93
CA ASP A 614 -15.22 2.78 20.88
C ASP A 614 -15.65 2.13 22.22
N ALA A 615 -15.84 2.97 23.24
CA ALA A 615 -15.92 2.73 24.68
C ALA A 615 -16.69 1.50 25.16
N ASP A 616 -17.72 1.03 24.44
CA ASP A 616 -18.49 -0.17 24.84
C ASP A 616 -17.67 -1.46 24.75
N ASN A 617 -16.68 -1.51 23.84
CA ASN A 617 -15.71 -2.61 23.78
C ASN A 617 -14.61 -2.48 24.85
N GLU A 618 -14.38 -1.29 25.42
CA GLU A 618 -13.52 -1.17 26.61
C GLU A 618 -14.14 -1.85 27.82
N GLU A 619 -15.46 -1.89 27.95
CA GLU A 619 -16.10 -2.58 29.07
C GLU A 619 -15.92 -4.11 28.97
N GLN A 620 -15.98 -4.65 27.74
CA GLN A 620 -15.69 -6.07 27.46
C GLN A 620 -14.20 -6.40 27.60
N LEU A 621 -13.28 -5.55 27.11
CA LEU A 621 -11.83 -5.74 27.28
C LEU A 621 -11.38 -5.56 28.74
N ARG A 622 -11.94 -4.61 29.49
CA ARG A 622 -11.74 -4.48 30.94
C ARG A 622 -12.26 -5.71 31.69
N ALA A 623 -13.41 -6.26 31.29
CA ALA A 623 -13.94 -7.48 31.88
C ALA A 623 -13.08 -8.74 31.59
N LEU A 624 -12.39 -8.77 30.44
CA LEU A 624 -11.46 -9.87 30.08
C LEU A 624 -10.11 -9.76 30.81
N THR A 625 -9.60 -8.56 31.04
CA THR A 625 -8.32 -8.31 31.73
C THR A 625 -8.43 -8.34 33.26
N GLN A 626 -9.63 -8.24 33.84
CA GLN A 626 -9.88 -8.34 35.29
C GLN A 626 -10.03 -9.78 35.81
N ARG A 627 -10.03 -10.80 34.96
CA ARG A 627 -9.96 -12.19 35.41
C ARG A 627 -8.50 -12.55 35.73
N GLY A 628 -8.10 -12.28 36.97
CA GLY A 628 -6.83 -12.74 37.53
C GLY A 628 -6.66 -14.27 37.42
N PRO A 629 -5.43 -14.79 37.61
CA PRO A 629 -5.13 -16.20 37.43
C PRO A 629 -5.96 -17.05 38.40
N VAL A 630 -6.84 -17.90 37.87
CA VAL A 630 -7.45 -18.98 38.63
C VAL A 630 -6.36 -20.02 38.85
N LEU A 631 -5.69 -19.95 40.00
CA LEU A 631 -4.85 -21.04 40.50
C LEU A 631 -5.75 -22.25 40.82
N PRO A 632 -5.45 -23.46 40.31
CA PRO A 632 -6.13 -24.66 40.77
C PRO A 632 -5.66 -25.02 42.19
N ARG A 633 -6.60 -25.41 43.06
CA ARG A 633 -6.30 -26.17 44.28
C ARG A 633 -6.08 -27.64 43.96
#